data_AF-A0A839PZN7-F1
#
_entry.id   AF-A0A839PZN7-F1
#
_cell.length_a   1.000
_cell.length_b   1.000
_cell.length_c   1.000
_cell.angle_alpha   90.00
_cell.angle_beta   90.00
_cell.angle_gamma   90.00
#
_symmetry.space_group_name_H-M   'P 1'
#
loop_
_entity.id
_entity.type
_entity.pdbx_description
1 polymer ?
#
loop_
_entity_poly.entity_id
_entity_poly.type
_entity_poly.pdbx_seq_one_letter_code
_entity_poly.pdbx_strand_id
1 'polypeptide(L)'
;MSTFRSLFGLRFSTGHALWAAVLIPACVLVFARLELVWLGITLGVLIGLASLVTIRGRRVTGWVAALFAWRRRHRQPPPTPSAPAVGATVIPGDHVALRWQDGYVVSAIELIPRPFTPTVIVNGEALTDDVIDTKVLENLLAAYCPDLEADIVSAGYRVGRTAPAALVGLYEQVVGPYPAPAHRRTWIVLRADPDRTRKSALRRDVGVAGLAQYLVSSTTRIADHLASKGVDAQPARSFDDFDGATEISFERETWSMVKGRSTFTAAYHAPGGPDIWWSARADHTLTRVRIVPGSAPTATVLLTTLANPSTPRGFSCLYGGQRAALLGESPVTDRHYELPIGSAGVLVGETADRYPVYMPFDNVDVSINLGNARLFTQFVVRSAAAGANVTLQPQFREFGGFVNAQIGPVPKVSWPHATTYLRPHPGVGRVMFRDNFIATPRHKQLPIRLINPREESRYQMVLEP
;
A
#
# COMPACT_ATOMS: atom_id res chain seq x y z
N MET A 1 -13.36 -18.45 -20.36
CA MET A 1 -13.88 -17.33 -21.18
C MET A 1 -13.96 -15.99 -20.42
N SER A 2 -14.05 -15.96 -19.08
CA SER A 2 -14.07 -14.69 -18.30
C SER A 2 -12.73 -13.91 -18.32
N THR A 3 -11.58 -14.61 -18.37
CA THR A 3 -10.24 -13.99 -18.38
C THR A 3 -9.89 -13.25 -19.67
N PHE A 4 -10.54 -13.57 -20.79
CA PHE A 4 -10.25 -12.92 -22.08
C PHE A 4 -10.99 -11.58 -22.20
N ARG A 5 -12.22 -11.49 -21.70
CA ARG A 5 -12.99 -10.23 -21.69
C ARG A 5 -12.40 -9.18 -20.74
N SER A 6 -11.75 -9.58 -19.64
CA SER A 6 -11.09 -8.64 -18.73
C SER A 6 -9.81 -8.00 -19.32
N LEU A 7 -9.28 -8.53 -20.43
CA LEU A 7 -8.09 -7.98 -21.08
C LEU A 7 -8.42 -6.85 -22.06
N PHE A 8 -9.65 -6.81 -22.57
CA PHE A 8 -10.08 -5.83 -23.56
C PHE A 8 -11.09 -4.86 -22.95
N GLY A 9 -10.81 -3.57 -23.05
CA GLY A 9 -11.72 -2.51 -22.66
C GLY A 9 -11.96 -1.54 -23.81
N LEU A 10 -13.08 -0.82 -23.78
CA LEU A 10 -13.32 0.30 -24.70
C LEU A 10 -13.00 1.60 -23.98
N ARG A 11 -12.14 2.43 -24.59
CA ARG A 11 -11.94 3.81 -24.14
C ARG A 11 -12.12 4.75 -25.31
N PHE A 12 -13.08 5.64 -25.21
CA PHE A 12 -13.24 6.76 -26.14
C PHE A 12 -12.36 7.93 -25.72
N SER A 13 -11.59 8.53 -26.63
CA SER A 13 -11.10 9.89 -26.41
C SER A 13 -11.20 10.70 -27.69
N THR A 14 -11.46 11.98 -27.51
CA THR A 14 -11.70 12.97 -28.56
C THR A 14 -10.56 13.00 -29.59
N GLY A 15 -9.30 12.97 -29.16
CA GLY A 15 -8.15 12.99 -30.08
C GLY A 15 -8.08 11.78 -31.02
N HIS A 16 -8.25 10.57 -30.50
CA HIS A 16 -8.22 9.35 -31.34
C HIS A 16 -9.48 9.21 -32.20
N ALA A 17 -10.63 9.67 -31.70
CA ALA A 17 -11.86 9.74 -32.48
C ALA A 17 -11.73 10.72 -33.66
N LEU A 18 -11.08 11.86 -33.47
CA LEU A 18 -10.77 12.82 -34.55
C LEU A 18 -9.86 12.20 -35.61
N TRP A 19 -8.77 11.55 -35.19
CA TRP A 19 -7.89 10.86 -36.14
C TRP A 19 -8.60 9.74 -36.90
N ALA A 20 -9.41 8.92 -36.22
CA ALA A 20 -10.20 7.89 -36.87
C ALA A 20 -11.22 8.48 -37.86
N ALA A 21 -11.89 9.57 -37.49
CA ALA A 21 -12.86 10.25 -38.35
C ALA A 21 -12.23 10.82 -39.63
N VAL A 22 -10.93 11.17 -39.61
CA VAL A 22 -10.20 11.63 -40.81
C VAL A 22 -9.60 10.47 -41.60
N LEU A 23 -8.98 9.50 -40.92
CA LEU A 23 -8.24 8.42 -41.58
C LEU A 23 -9.15 7.37 -42.23
N ILE A 24 -10.30 7.06 -41.63
CA ILE A 24 -11.22 6.04 -42.17
C ILE A 24 -11.77 6.47 -43.54
N PRO A 25 -12.34 7.68 -43.72
CA PRO A 25 -12.79 8.13 -45.03
C PRO A 25 -11.65 8.25 -46.05
N ALA A 26 -10.47 8.72 -45.61
CA ALA A 26 -9.31 8.85 -46.48
C ALA A 26 -8.83 7.49 -47.02
N CYS A 27 -8.74 6.47 -46.17
CA CYS A 27 -8.40 5.10 -46.58
C CYS A 27 -9.43 4.56 -47.59
N VAL A 28 -10.73 4.70 -47.33
CA VAL A 28 -11.78 4.22 -48.24
C VAL A 28 -11.69 4.94 -49.59
N LEU A 29 -11.48 6.26 -49.62
CA LEU A 29 -11.36 7.05 -50.85
C LEU A 29 -10.13 6.65 -51.69
N VAL A 30 -8.98 6.42 -51.06
CA VAL A 30 -7.75 6.02 -51.75
C VAL A 30 -7.91 4.63 -52.37
N PHE A 31 -8.44 3.66 -51.60
CA PHE A 31 -8.62 2.29 -52.10
C PHE A 31 -9.80 2.15 -53.07
N ALA A 32 -10.77 3.07 -53.05
CA ALA A 32 -11.82 3.16 -54.06
C ALA A 32 -11.27 3.53 -55.45
N ARG A 33 -10.25 4.40 -55.53
CA ARG A 33 -9.57 4.72 -56.80
C ARG A 33 -8.78 3.55 -57.39
N LEU A 34 -8.41 2.58 -56.56
CA LEU A 34 -7.63 1.40 -56.94
C LEU A 34 -8.50 0.16 -57.17
N GLU A 35 -9.83 0.30 -57.17
CA GLU A 35 -10.82 -0.80 -57.22
C GLU A 35 -10.66 -1.85 -56.10
N LEU A 36 -10.02 -1.48 -55.01
CA LEU A 36 -9.70 -2.34 -53.86
C LEU A 36 -10.50 -1.92 -52.61
N VAL A 37 -11.77 -1.57 -52.77
CA VAL A 37 -12.62 -0.99 -51.70
C VAL A 37 -12.65 -1.87 -50.44
N TRP A 38 -12.60 -3.20 -50.61
CA TRP A 38 -12.57 -4.15 -49.49
C TRP A 38 -11.33 -3.94 -48.58
N LEU A 39 -10.17 -3.59 -49.14
CA LEU A 39 -8.97 -3.24 -48.38
C LEU A 39 -9.16 -1.92 -47.61
N GLY A 40 -9.82 -0.94 -48.22
CA GLY A 40 -10.17 0.32 -47.56
C GLY A 40 -11.10 0.12 -46.36
N ILE A 41 -12.15 -0.70 -46.53
CA ILE A 41 -13.10 -1.02 -45.44
C ILE A 41 -12.41 -1.78 -44.31
N THR A 42 -11.66 -2.83 -44.65
CA THR A 42 -10.93 -3.64 -43.64
C THR A 42 -9.93 -2.81 -42.86
N LEU A 43 -9.15 -1.96 -43.54
CA LEU A 43 -8.22 -1.03 -42.89
C LEU A 43 -8.96 0.00 -42.04
N GLY A 44 -10.09 0.53 -42.51
CA GLY A 44 -10.95 1.44 -41.75
C GLY A 44 -11.47 0.82 -40.46
N VAL A 45 -11.92 -0.44 -40.51
CA VAL A 45 -12.34 -1.21 -39.34
C VAL A 45 -11.17 -1.42 -38.38
N LEU A 46 -9.97 -1.76 -38.88
CA LEU A 46 -8.76 -1.89 -38.06
C LEU A 46 -8.37 -0.59 -37.37
N ILE A 47 -8.45 0.55 -38.06
CA ILE A 47 -8.19 1.88 -37.49
C ILE A 47 -9.21 2.20 -36.39
N GLY A 48 -10.50 1.94 -36.64
CA GLY A 48 -11.57 2.11 -35.65
C GLY A 48 -11.33 1.26 -34.40
N LEU A 49 -11.03 -0.03 -34.59
CA LEU A 49 -10.69 -0.95 -33.49
C LEU A 49 -9.45 -0.50 -32.73
N ALA A 50 -8.36 -0.14 -33.41
CA ALA A 50 -7.12 0.31 -32.77
C ALA A 50 -7.31 1.63 -31.98
N SER A 51 -8.26 2.47 -32.38
CA SER A 51 -8.57 3.74 -31.73
C SER A 51 -9.42 3.58 -30.47
N LEU A 52 -10.31 2.60 -30.45
CA LEU A 52 -11.30 2.39 -29.38
C LEU A 52 -10.91 1.29 -28.39
N VAL A 53 -10.25 0.24 -28.87
CA VAL A 53 -9.91 -0.94 -28.08
C VAL A 53 -8.63 -0.68 -27.27
N THR A 54 -8.75 -0.94 -25.98
CA THR A 54 -7.62 -0.99 -25.04
C THR A 54 -7.32 -2.44 -24.71
N ILE A 55 -6.02 -2.75 -24.64
CA ILE A 55 -5.50 -4.05 -24.24
C ILE A 55 -4.79 -3.84 -22.90
N ARG A 56 -5.30 -4.46 -21.83
CA ARG A 56 -4.84 -4.27 -20.44
C ARG A 56 -4.79 -2.79 -20.03
N GLY A 57 -5.84 -2.05 -20.40
CA GLY A 57 -6.01 -0.63 -20.06
C GLY A 57 -5.16 0.36 -20.87
N ARG A 58 -4.24 -0.11 -21.73
CA ARG A 58 -3.49 0.72 -22.68
C ARG A 58 -4.06 0.59 -24.09
N ARG A 59 -4.15 1.71 -24.83
CA ARG A 59 -4.39 1.69 -26.29
C ARG A 59 -3.16 1.18 -27.04
N VAL A 60 -3.32 0.84 -28.32
CA VAL A 60 -2.20 0.45 -29.20
C VAL A 60 -1.10 1.53 -29.23
N THR A 61 -1.47 2.80 -29.35
CA THR A 61 -0.50 3.92 -29.28
C THR A 61 0.18 4.01 -27.91
N GLY A 62 -0.55 3.70 -26.84
CA GLY A 62 0.00 3.64 -25.47
C GLY A 62 0.99 2.49 -25.29
N TRP A 63 0.80 1.36 -25.97
CA TRP A 63 1.77 0.24 -26.01
C TRP A 63 3.05 0.61 -26.75
N VAL A 64 2.93 1.29 -27.90
CA VAL A 64 4.09 1.80 -28.65
C VAL A 64 4.86 2.80 -27.80
N ALA A 65 4.18 3.75 -27.16
CA ALA A 65 4.80 4.71 -26.24
C ALA A 65 5.48 4.01 -25.05
N ALA A 66 4.85 2.98 -24.48
CA ALA A 66 5.44 2.16 -23.41
C ALA A 66 6.75 1.51 -23.85
N LEU A 67 6.76 0.93 -25.06
CA LEU A 67 7.94 0.27 -25.61
C LEU A 67 9.10 1.25 -25.80
N PHE A 68 8.84 2.42 -26.38
CA PHE A 68 9.87 3.45 -26.57
C PHE A 68 10.35 4.05 -25.24
N ALA A 69 9.44 4.28 -24.29
CA ALA A 69 9.79 4.79 -22.97
C ALA A 69 10.63 3.78 -22.18
N TRP A 70 10.25 2.51 -22.19
CA TRP A 70 11.01 1.41 -21.60
C TRP A 70 12.37 1.28 -22.28
N ARG A 71 12.44 1.18 -23.61
CA ARG A 71 13.72 1.03 -24.34
C ARG A 71 14.72 2.12 -23.96
N ARG A 72 14.25 3.36 -23.77
CA ARG A 72 15.08 4.50 -23.32
C ARG A 72 15.48 4.42 -21.85
N ARG A 73 14.58 4.03 -20.95
CA ARG A 73 14.75 4.20 -19.49
C ARG A 73 15.05 2.92 -18.71
N HIS A 74 15.01 1.75 -19.35
CA HIS A 74 15.02 0.47 -18.63
C HIS A 74 16.32 0.16 -17.86
N ARG A 75 17.42 0.87 -18.16
CA ARG A 75 18.71 0.75 -17.45
C ARG A 75 18.97 1.92 -16.49
N GLN A 76 18.09 2.92 -16.46
CA GLN A 76 18.28 4.12 -15.65
C GLN A 76 17.31 4.08 -14.46
N PRO A 77 17.81 4.13 -13.22
CA PRO A 77 16.94 4.20 -12.05
C PRO A 77 16.06 5.47 -12.08
N PRO A 78 14.97 5.51 -11.29
CA PRO A 78 14.32 6.78 -10.96
C PRO A 78 15.36 7.77 -10.41
N PRO A 79 15.24 9.07 -10.74
CA PRO A 79 16.11 10.08 -10.15
C PRO A 79 15.93 10.08 -8.63
N THR A 80 17.04 10.15 -7.89
CA THR A 80 17.00 10.25 -6.44
C THR A 80 16.27 11.53 -6.04
N PRO A 81 15.33 11.48 -5.08
CA PRO A 81 14.71 12.67 -4.52
C PRO A 81 15.78 13.61 -3.94
N SER A 82 15.49 14.91 -3.88
CA SER A 82 16.38 15.84 -3.20
C SER A 82 16.41 15.56 -1.70
N ALA A 83 17.47 16.01 -1.02
CA ALA A 83 17.48 16.04 0.43
C ALA A 83 16.23 16.78 0.95
N PRO A 84 15.57 16.27 2.00
CA PRO A 84 14.41 16.93 2.57
C PRO A 84 14.83 18.25 3.20
N ALA A 85 14.06 19.30 2.94
CA ALA A 85 14.16 20.58 3.61
C ALA A 85 12.92 20.77 4.47
N VAL A 86 13.11 21.22 5.71
CA VAL A 86 12.00 21.53 6.61
C VAL A 86 11.52 22.95 6.30
N GLY A 87 10.23 23.09 5.98
CA GLY A 87 9.62 24.39 5.74
C GLY A 87 9.47 25.21 7.02
N ALA A 88 9.68 26.53 6.92
CA ALA A 88 9.45 27.47 8.02
C ALA A 88 8.04 28.08 7.89
N THR A 89 7.09 27.64 8.71
CA THR A 89 5.84 28.40 8.95
C THR A 89 5.39 28.28 10.41
N VAL A 90 5.73 29.31 11.18
CA VAL A 90 4.96 30.09 12.19
C VAL A 90 3.77 29.44 12.95
N ILE A 91 3.83 28.16 13.30
CA ILE A 91 3.17 27.66 14.52
C ILE A 91 4.27 26.96 15.35
N PRO A 92 4.43 27.26 16.65
CA PRO A 92 5.36 26.51 17.50
C PRO A 92 4.88 25.05 17.59
N GLY A 93 5.41 24.16 16.74
CA GLY A 93 5.06 22.73 16.74
C GLY A 93 5.17 22.01 15.39
N ASP A 94 4.98 22.70 14.26
CA ASP A 94 4.79 22.02 12.96
C ASP A 94 5.92 22.33 11.97
N HIS A 95 6.80 21.34 11.82
CA HIS A 95 7.88 21.30 10.83
C HIS A 95 7.48 20.36 9.69
N VAL A 96 6.94 20.89 8.59
CA VAL A 96 6.58 20.05 7.43
C VAL A 96 7.81 19.83 6.55
N ALA A 97 8.18 18.57 6.31
CA ALA A 97 9.24 18.22 5.38
C ALA A 97 8.77 18.34 3.94
N LEU A 98 9.61 18.97 3.11
CA LEU A 98 9.42 19.13 1.67
C LEU A 98 10.62 18.55 0.93
N ARG A 99 10.41 18.00 -0.27
CA ARG A 99 11.49 17.66 -1.19
C ARG A 99 11.07 17.74 -2.64
N TRP A 100 12.04 17.82 -3.54
CA TRP A 100 11.82 17.60 -4.95
C TRP A 100 11.82 16.10 -5.25
N GLN A 101 10.79 15.64 -5.96
CA GLN A 101 10.67 14.27 -6.44
C GLN A 101 10.00 14.24 -7.80
N ASP A 102 10.71 13.73 -8.81
CA ASP A 102 10.18 13.55 -10.18
C ASP A 102 9.58 14.83 -10.81
N GLY A 103 10.19 15.99 -10.55
CA GLY A 103 9.72 17.28 -11.06
C GLY A 103 8.60 17.93 -10.24
N TYR A 104 8.13 17.28 -9.17
CA TYR A 104 7.17 17.84 -8.22
C TYR A 104 7.88 18.27 -6.94
N VAL A 105 7.35 19.29 -6.26
CA VAL A 105 7.62 19.47 -4.83
C VAL A 105 6.60 18.66 -4.07
N VAL A 106 7.06 17.82 -3.15
CA VAL A 106 6.21 16.90 -2.39
C VAL A 106 6.33 17.13 -0.89
N SER A 107 5.24 16.88 -0.18
CA SER A 107 5.15 16.80 1.28
C SER A 107 4.43 15.49 1.65
N ALA A 108 4.63 15.01 2.87
CA ALA A 108 3.97 13.82 3.37
C ALA A 108 3.15 14.13 4.63
N ILE A 109 2.03 13.44 4.76
CA ILE A 109 1.19 13.37 5.96
C ILE A 109 1.17 11.91 6.36
N GLU A 110 1.64 11.60 7.56
CA GLU A 110 1.53 10.26 8.12
C GLU A 110 0.14 10.07 8.72
N LEU A 111 -0.50 8.96 8.39
CA LEU A 111 -1.76 8.57 8.99
C LEU A 111 -1.47 7.65 10.18
N ILE A 112 -1.77 8.13 11.38
CA ILE A 112 -1.51 7.41 12.62
C ILE A 112 -2.68 6.48 12.89
N PRO A 113 -2.47 5.15 12.87
CA PRO A 113 -3.55 4.22 13.12
C PRO A 113 -3.98 4.27 14.58
N ARG A 114 -5.29 4.15 14.80
CA ARG A 114 -5.85 4.09 16.15
C ARG A 114 -5.41 2.79 16.82
N PRO A 115 -4.84 2.84 18.04
CA PRO A 115 -4.43 1.64 18.75
C PRO A 115 -5.57 0.64 18.95
N PHE A 116 -5.23 -0.64 18.89
CA PHE A 116 -6.15 -1.76 19.13
C PHE A 116 -7.40 -1.80 18.25
N THR A 117 -7.39 -1.24 17.03
CA THR A 117 -8.52 -1.42 16.09
C THR A 117 -8.55 -2.87 15.60
N PRO A 118 -9.56 -3.69 15.97
CA PRO A 118 -9.64 -5.05 15.47
C PRO A 118 -9.90 -5.06 13.96
N THR A 119 -9.32 -6.02 13.26
CA THR A 119 -9.68 -6.32 11.87
C THR A 119 -10.33 -7.70 11.83
N VAL A 120 -11.58 -7.77 11.37
CA VAL A 120 -12.34 -9.01 11.26
C VAL A 120 -12.44 -9.41 9.80
N ILE A 121 -12.12 -10.66 9.49
CA ILE A 121 -12.19 -11.17 8.12
C ILE A 121 -13.54 -11.83 7.88
N VAL A 122 -14.40 -11.16 7.12
CA VAL A 122 -15.74 -11.64 6.78
C VAL A 122 -15.80 -11.96 5.30
N ASN A 123 -16.06 -13.22 4.95
CA ASN A 123 -16.15 -13.69 3.56
C ASN A 123 -14.93 -13.34 2.67
N GLY A 124 -13.75 -13.19 3.28
CA GLY A 124 -12.50 -12.85 2.58
C GLY A 124 -12.19 -11.35 2.50
N GLU A 125 -13.05 -10.49 3.05
CA GLU A 125 -12.86 -9.04 3.12
C GLU A 125 -12.45 -8.63 4.54
N ALA A 126 -11.55 -7.66 4.66
CA ALA A 126 -11.09 -7.11 5.93
C ALA A 126 -11.99 -5.95 6.38
N LEU A 127 -12.77 -6.18 7.43
CA LEU A 127 -13.57 -5.16 8.09
C LEU A 127 -12.77 -4.57 9.26
N THR A 128 -12.52 -3.25 9.19
CA THR A 128 -11.85 -2.48 10.24
C THR A 128 -12.41 -1.06 10.27
N ASP A 129 -12.52 -0.48 11.46
CA ASP A 129 -13.10 0.85 11.65
C ASP A 129 -12.13 1.99 11.30
N ASP A 130 -10.83 1.68 11.15
CA ASP A 130 -9.76 2.66 10.97
C ASP A 130 -9.32 2.74 9.51
N VAL A 131 -10.11 3.47 8.73
CA VAL A 131 -9.98 3.61 7.28
C VAL A 131 -9.96 5.08 6.85
N ILE A 132 -9.35 5.34 5.70
CA ILE A 132 -9.47 6.60 4.96
C ILE A 132 -10.23 6.37 3.65
N ASP A 133 -11.36 7.06 3.48
CA ASP A 133 -12.07 7.11 2.20
C ASP A 133 -11.35 8.05 1.23
N THR A 134 -10.92 7.51 0.08
CA THR A 134 -10.23 8.31 -0.94
C THR A 134 -11.12 9.38 -1.56
N LYS A 135 -12.45 9.24 -1.50
CA LYS A 135 -13.39 10.28 -1.95
C LYS A 135 -13.40 11.48 -1.00
N VAL A 136 -13.27 11.24 0.30
CA VAL A 136 -13.15 12.31 1.30
C VAL A 136 -11.89 13.14 1.02
N LEU A 137 -10.76 12.50 0.69
CA LEU A 137 -9.54 13.21 0.32
C LEU A 137 -9.72 14.04 -0.96
N GLU A 138 -10.35 13.48 -2.00
CA GLU A 138 -10.64 14.23 -3.23
C GLU A 138 -11.46 15.49 -2.94
N ASN A 139 -12.50 15.37 -2.11
CA ASN A 139 -13.35 16.51 -1.74
C ASN A 139 -12.56 17.58 -0.98
N LEU A 140 -11.62 17.18 -0.11
CA LEU A 140 -10.75 18.12 0.60
C LEU A 140 -9.80 18.83 -0.36
N LEU A 141 -9.19 18.11 -1.30
CA LEU A 141 -8.33 18.71 -2.33
C LEU A 141 -9.13 19.69 -3.20
N ALA A 142 -10.30 19.27 -3.69
CA ALA A 142 -11.16 20.11 -4.52
C ALA A 142 -11.58 21.41 -3.81
N ALA A 143 -11.83 21.35 -2.50
CA ALA A 143 -12.24 22.50 -1.71
C ALA A 143 -11.09 23.47 -1.39
N TYR A 144 -9.91 22.96 -1.06
CA TYR A 144 -8.84 23.78 -0.45
C TYR A 144 -7.59 23.96 -1.32
N CYS A 145 -7.30 23.00 -2.19
CA CYS A 145 -6.10 22.96 -3.02
C CYS A 145 -6.32 22.19 -4.35
N PRO A 146 -7.22 22.69 -5.24
CA PRO A 146 -7.69 21.95 -6.41
C PRO A 146 -6.63 21.73 -7.51
N ASP A 147 -5.50 22.44 -7.43
CA ASP A 147 -4.35 22.34 -8.33
C ASP A 147 -3.25 21.39 -7.81
N LEU A 148 -3.46 20.74 -6.65
CA LEU A 148 -2.58 19.69 -6.12
C LEU A 148 -3.06 18.28 -6.50
N GLU A 149 -2.10 17.36 -6.59
CA GLU A 149 -2.37 15.92 -6.65
C GLU A 149 -2.00 15.27 -5.30
N ALA A 150 -2.66 14.17 -4.94
CA ALA A 150 -2.29 13.40 -3.76
C ALA A 150 -2.16 11.92 -4.06
N ASP A 151 -1.11 11.30 -3.54
CA ASP A 151 -0.93 9.85 -3.55
C ASP A 151 -1.19 9.31 -2.13
N ILE A 152 -2.21 8.47 -1.93
CA ILE A 152 -2.33 7.67 -0.71
C ILE A 152 -1.45 6.44 -0.88
N VAL A 153 -0.44 6.30 -0.04
CA VAL A 153 0.59 5.26 -0.14
C VAL A 153 0.53 4.39 1.10
N SER A 154 0.22 3.10 0.94
CA SER A 154 0.30 2.13 2.02
C SER A 154 1.36 1.09 1.72
N ALA A 155 2.28 0.90 2.65
CA ALA A 155 3.42 -0.02 2.52
C ALA A 155 3.48 -0.95 3.72
N GLY A 156 3.92 -2.20 3.49
CA GLY A 156 3.93 -3.17 4.56
C GLY A 156 4.22 -4.59 4.11
N TYR A 157 4.12 -5.49 5.08
CA TYR A 157 4.37 -6.90 4.89
C TYR A 157 3.26 -7.72 5.53
N ARG A 158 2.89 -8.80 4.85
CA ARG A 158 1.82 -9.68 5.31
C ARG A 158 2.28 -10.60 6.43
N VAL A 159 3.54 -10.99 6.34
CA VAL A 159 4.30 -11.81 7.28
C VAL A 159 5.66 -11.17 7.49
N GLY A 160 6.29 -11.44 8.61
CA GLY A 160 7.49 -10.76 9.09
C GLY A 160 8.68 -10.88 8.15
N ARG A 161 9.20 -9.74 7.70
CA ARG A 161 10.41 -9.64 6.85
C ARG A 161 11.65 -10.30 7.47
N THR A 162 11.75 -10.27 8.81
CA THR A 162 12.94 -10.72 9.58
C THR A 162 12.75 -12.11 10.20
N ALA A 163 11.59 -12.73 10.03
CA ALA A 163 11.27 -14.00 10.66
C ALA A 163 11.89 -15.19 9.90
N PRO A 164 12.25 -16.29 10.58
CA PRO A 164 12.76 -17.49 9.93
C PRO A 164 11.79 -18.03 8.87
N ALA A 165 12.31 -18.45 7.71
CA ALA A 165 11.48 -18.91 6.59
C ALA A 165 10.51 -20.05 6.95
N ALA A 166 10.93 -20.97 7.83
CA ALA A 166 10.08 -22.06 8.30
C ALA A 166 8.90 -21.56 9.15
N LEU A 167 9.09 -20.50 9.93
CA LEU A 167 8.04 -19.87 10.73
C LEU A 167 7.08 -19.07 9.84
N VAL A 168 7.64 -18.29 8.90
CA VAL A 168 6.87 -17.53 7.91
C VAL A 168 5.96 -18.45 7.11
N GLY A 169 6.49 -19.54 6.55
CA GLY A 169 5.72 -20.46 5.72
C GLY A 169 4.55 -21.13 6.46
N LEU A 170 4.70 -21.41 7.76
CA LEU A 170 3.61 -21.93 8.58
C LEU A 170 2.56 -20.86 8.89
N TYR A 171 3.01 -19.66 9.25
CA TYR A 171 2.07 -18.58 9.54
C TYR A 171 1.31 -18.15 8.29
N GLU A 172 1.93 -18.17 7.11
CA GLU A 172 1.22 -17.97 5.84
C GLU A 172 0.13 -19.01 5.59
N GLN A 173 0.30 -20.26 6.06
CA GLN A 173 -0.75 -21.28 6.00
C GLN A 173 -1.90 -20.96 6.96
N VAL A 174 -1.59 -20.47 8.16
CA VAL A 174 -2.59 -20.05 9.16
C VAL A 174 -3.40 -18.83 8.69
N VAL A 175 -2.73 -17.79 8.18
CA VAL A 175 -3.39 -16.58 7.66
C VAL A 175 -4.05 -16.84 6.30
N GLY A 176 -3.65 -17.88 5.57
CA GLY A 176 -4.31 -18.31 4.35
C GLY A 176 -4.24 -17.24 3.25
N PRO A 177 -5.37 -16.91 2.59
CA PRO A 177 -5.48 -15.81 1.62
C PRO A 177 -6.08 -14.52 2.21
N TYR A 178 -6.17 -14.37 3.54
CA TYR A 178 -6.84 -13.20 4.12
C TYR A 178 -6.05 -11.90 3.90
N PRO A 179 -6.73 -10.77 3.65
CA PRO A 179 -6.13 -9.43 3.52
C PRO A 179 -5.74 -8.81 4.87
N ALA A 180 -5.03 -9.59 5.69
CA ALA A 180 -4.60 -9.21 7.03
C ALA A 180 -3.08 -9.01 7.06
N PRO A 181 -2.56 -7.82 6.72
CA PRO A 181 -1.14 -7.57 6.86
C PRO A 181 -0.72 -7.49 8.32
N ALA A 182 0.36 -8.20 8.65
CA ALA A 182 1.01 -8.14 9.95
C ALA A 182 1.47 -6.72 10.29
N HIS A 183 2.02 -6.01 9.32
CA HIS A 183 2.45 -4.62 9.46
C HIS A 183 2.09 -3.81 8.22
N ARG A 184 1.48 -2.64 8.42
CA ARG A 184 1.14 -1.68 7.38
C ARG A 184 1.18 -0.27 7.95
N ARG A 185 1.81 0.63 7.21
CA ARG A 185 1.80 2.07 7.45
C ARG A 185 1.27 2.77 6.21
N THR A 186 0.60 3.89 6.42
CA THR A 186 -0.06 4.66 5.36
C THR A 186 0.29 6.13 5.47
N TRP A 187 0.60 6.73 4.32
CA TRP A 187 0.86 8.16 4.18
C TRP A 187 0.00 8.75 3.08
N ILE A 188 -0.23 10.05 3.15
CA ILE A 188 -0.72 10.86 2.03
C ILE A 188 0.44 11.74 1.57
N VAL A 189 0.85 11.59 0.32
CA VAL A 189 1.88 12.44 -0.29
C VAL A 189 1.20 13.48 -1.15
N LEU A 190 1.26 14.74 -0.74
CA LEU A 190 0.78 15.85 -1.57
C LEU A 190 1.87 16.23 -2.58
N ARG A 191 1.47 16.49 -3.82
CA ARG A 191 2.35 16.74 -4.96
C ARG A 191 1.97 18.04 -5.64
N ALA A 192 2.92 18.95 -5.69
CA ALA A 192 2.79 20.24 -6.35
C ALA A 192 3.61 20.26 -7.64
N ASP A 193 2.91 20.30 -8.78
CA ASP A 193 3.51 20.60 -10.09
C ASP A 193 3.76 22.12 -10.16
N PRO A 194 5.01 22.59 -10.34
CA PRO A 194 5.33 24.01 -10.38
C PRO A 194 4.51 24.80 -11.42
N ASP A 195 4.17 24.20 -12.55
CA ASP A 195 3.45 24.87 -13.62
C ASP A 195 1.95 24.99 -13.29
N ARG A 196 1.34 23.92 -12.79
CA ARG A 196 -0.09 23.91 -12.43
C ARG A 196 -0.38 24.76 -11.20
N THR A 197 0.50 24.71 -10.21
CA THR A 197 0.32 25.38 -8.92
C THR A 197 0.82 26.82 -8.90
N ARG A 198 1.40 27.30 -10.01
CA ARG A 198 2.01 28.63 -10.14
C ARG A 198 1.11 29.75 -9.63
N LYS A 199 -0.18 29.75 -10.00
CA LYS A 199 -1.14 30.80 -9.60
C LYS A 199 -1.38 30.82 -8.09
N SER A 200 -1.39 29.66 -7.43
CA SER A 200 -1.59 29.53 -5.99
C SER A 200 -0.31 29.82 -5.20
N ALA A 201 0.84 29.44 -5.73
CA ALA A 201 2.17 29.73 -5.19
C ALA A 201 2.47 31.25 -5.18
N LEU A 202 2.21 31.93 -6.31
CA LEU A 202 2.48 33.37 -6.46
C LEU A 202 1.66 34.27 -5.52
N ARG A 203 0.57 33.77 -4.93
CA ARG A 203 -0.19 34.52 -3.91
C ARG A 203 0.50 34.56 -2.54
N ARG A 204 1.51 33.72 -2.34
CA ARG A 204 2.19 33.56 -1.06
C ARG A 204 3.59 34.16 -1.10
N ASP A 205 4.36 33.79 -2.12
CA ASP A 205 5.71 34.33 -2.34
C ASP A 205 6.16 34.09 -3.79
N VAL A 206 7.35 34.56 -4.16
CA VAL A 206 7.95 34.40 -5.49
C VAL A 206 8.76 33.10 -5.60
N GLY A 207 8.75 32.52 -6.80
CA GLY A 207 9.55 31.34 -7.12
C GLY A 207 9.25 30.12 -6.25
N VAL A 208 10.31 29.38 -5.89
CA VAL A 208 10.22 28.12 -5.12
C VAL A 208 9.72 28.35 -3.69
N ALA A 209 9.99 29.52 -3.10
CA ALA A 209 9.51 29.86 -1.76
C ALA A 209 7.97 29.90 -1.69
N GLY A 210 7.33 30.47 -2.71
CA GLY A 210 5.86 30.54 -2.79
C GLY A 210 5.24 29.16 -2.95
N LEU A 211 5.89 28.29 -3.73
CA LEU A 211 5.49 26.90 -3.91
C LEU A 211 5.61 26.10 -2.61
N ALA A 212 6.73 26.27 -1.89
CA ALA A 212 6.96 25.65 -0.59
C ALA A 212 5.92 26.09 0.44
N GLN A 213 5.69 27.40 0.60
CA GLN A 213 4.66 27.92 1.51
C GLN A 213 3.25 27.45 1.12
N TYR A 214 2.97 27.33 -0.18
CA TYR A 214 1.70 26.77 -0.63
C TYR A 214 1.53 25.33 -0.18
N LEU A 215 2.54 24.50 -0.42
CA LEU A 215 2.47 23.10 -0.08
C LEU A 215 2.42 22.88 1.43
N VAL A 216 3.21 23.60 2.22
CA VAL A 216 3.18 23.54 3.70
C VAL A 216 1.79 23.89 4.23
N SER A 217 1.24 25.05 3.83
CA SER A 217 -0.09 25.48 4.27
C SER A 217 -1.22 24.54 3.82
N SER A 218 -1.06 23.88 2.68
CA SER A 218 -2.02 22.87 2.21
C SER A 218 -1.89 21.56 2.99
N THR A 219 -0.66 21.17 3.33
CA THR A 219 -0.38 19.94 4.09
C THR A 219 -0.99 20.01 5.48
N THR A 220 -0.72 21.10 6.22
CA THR A 220 -1.29 21.30 7.56
C THR A 220 -2.81 21.34 7.51
N ARG A 221 -3.38 22.09 6.57
CA ARG A 221 -4.84 22.20 6.41
C ARG A 221 -5.51 20.85 6.09
N ILE A 222 -4.92 20.05 5.20
CA ILE A 222 -5.47 18.72 4.88
C ILE A 222 -5.37 17.80 6.10
N ALA A 223 -4.25 17.82 6.82
CA ALA A 223 -4.07 17.05 8.06
C ALA A 223 -5.11 17.44 9.13
N ASP A 224 -5.29 18.74 9.39
CA ASP A 224 -6.28 19.26 10.35
C ASP A 224 -7.71 18.84 9.99
N HIS A 225 -8.08 18.93 8.70
CA HIS A 225 -9.40 18.52 8.26
C HIS A 225 -9.60 17.00 8.34
N LEU A 226 -8.59 16.19 8.09
CA LEU A 226 -8.65 14.74 8.29
C LEU A 226 -8.80 14.41 9.78
N ALA A 227 -8.02 15.06 10.65
CA ALA A 227 -8.12 14.92 12.10
C ALA A 227 -9.52 15.30 12.62
N SER A 228 -10.10 16.39 12.10
CA SER A 228 -11.48 16.80 12.44
C SER A 228 -12.55 15.78 12.03
N LYS A 229 -12.25 14.91 11.05
CA LYS A 229 -13.10 13.80 10.60
C LYS A 229 -12.75 12.47 11.27
N GLY A 230 -11.87 12.50 12.28
CA GLY A 230 -11.47 11.34 13.07
C GLY A 230 -10.30 10.54 12.50
N VAL A 231 -9.69 10.95 11.39
CA VAL A 231 -8.47 10.31 10.86
C VAL A 231 -7.27 11.03 11.45
N ASP A 232 -6.55 10.39 12.37
CA ASP A 232 -5.33 11.00 12.94
C ASP A 232 -4.27 11.12 11.86
N ALA A 233 -3.96 12.36 11.51
CA ALA A 233 -3.14 12.72 10.36
C ALA A 233 -2.13 13.78 10.81
N GLN A 234 -0.85 13.47 10.69
CA GLN A 234 0.22 14.31 11.19
C GLN A 234 1.17 14.68 10.03
N PRO A 235 1.42 15.97 9.78
CA PRO A 235 2.41 16.37 8.80
C PRO A 235 3.79 15.77 9.12
N ALA A 236 4.40 15.10 8.15
CA ALA A 236 5.67 14.42 8.35
C ALA A 236 6.81 15.43 8.50
N ARG A 237 7.66 15.22 9.52
CA ARG A 237 8.85 16.05 9.79
C ARG A 237 10.10 15.60 9.03
N SER A 238 10.08 14.38 8.51
CA SER A 238 11.11 13.79 7.65
C SER A 238 10.44 12.82 6.66
N PHE A 239 11.18 12.43 5.62
CA PHE A 239 10.78 11.34 4.73
C PHE A 239 11.39 9.99 5.11
N ASP A 240 12.18 9.88 6.19
CA ASP A 240 12.92 8.66 6.53
C ASP A 240 12.01 7.44 6.71
N ASP A 241 10.92 7.57 7.48
CA ASP A 241 9.96 6.47 7.68
C ASP A 241 9.23 6.10 6.39
N PHE A 242 8.86 7.11 5.58
CA PHE A 242 8.23 6.91 4.28
C PHE A 242 9.19 6.22 3.30
N ASP A 243 10.44 6.65 3.21
CA ASP A 243 11.44 6.10 2.31
C ASP A 243 11.83 4.69 2.74
N GLY A 244 12.02 4.45 4.04
CA GLY A 244 12.31 3.12 4.57
C GLY A 244 11.18 2.13 4.33
N ALA A 245 9.93 2.56 4.43
CA ALA A 245 8.77 1.71 4.16
C ALA A 245 8.49 1.52 2.66
N THR A 246 8.84 2.48 1.81
CA THR A 246 8.60 2.40 0.36
C THR A 246 9.83 1.97 -0.45
N GLU A 247 10.93 1.62 0.22
CA GLU A 247 12.19 1.25 -0.41
C GLU A 247 12.01 0.03 -1.33
N ILE A 248 12.39 0.19 -2.59
CA ILE A 248 12.43 -0.89 -3.58
C ILE A 248 13.82 -0.93 -4.20
N SER A 249 14.49 -2.07 -4.07
CA SER A 249 15.79 -2.28 -4.72
C SER A 249 15.64 -2.24 -6.23
N PHE A 250 16.40 -1.35 -6.87
CA PHE A 250 16.37 -1.15 -8.32
C PHE A 250 17.77 -1.33 -8.91
N GLU A 251 17.95 -2.37 -9.71
CA GLU A 251 19.13 -2.53 -10.58
C GLU A 251 18.75 -2.32 -12.04
N ARG A 252 17.64 -2.94 -12.47
CA ARG A 252 17.19 -2.86 -13.86
C ARG A 252 15.69 -3.09 -13.99
N GLU A 253 15.07 -2.37 -14.91
CA GLU A 253 13.71 -2.64 -15.35
C GLU A 253 13.70 -3.65 -16.51
N THR A 254 12.87 -4.68 -16.38
CA THR A 254 12.46 -5.56 -17.48
C THR A 254 11.05 -5.19 -17.93
N TRP A 255 10.55 -5.85 -18.97
CA TRP A 255 9.21 -5.56 -19.48
C TRP A 255 8.10 -5.77 -18.44
N SER A 256 8.27 -6.69 -17.48
CA SER A 256 7.21 -7.09 -16.54
C SER A 256 7.55 -6.90 -15.06
N MET A 257 8.78 -6.52 -14.74
CA MET A 257 9.26 -6.38 -13.36
C MET A 257 10.52 -5.53 -13.28
N VAL A 258 10.80 -5.00 -12.09
CA VAL A 258 12.09 -4.47 -11.66
C VAL A 258 12.90 -5.58 -10.98
N LYS A 259 14.14 -5.77 -11.41
CA LYS A 259 15.12 -6.60 -10.71
C LYS A 259 15.87 -5.72 -9.73
N GLY A 260 15.85 -6.09 -8.46
CA GLY A 260 16.71 -5.57 -7.41
C GLY A 260 17.88 -6.52 -7.12
N ARG A 261 18.67 -6.21 -6.09
CA ARG A 261 19.88 -6.98 -5.71
C ARG A 261 19.59 -8.44 -5.36
N SER A 262 18.51 -8.67 -4.61
CA SER A 262 18.09 -10.00 -4.13
C SER A 262 16.58 -10.19 -4.17
N THR A 263 15.86 -9.25 -4.78
CA THR A 263 14.40 -9.23 -4.83
C THR A 263 13.92 -8.84 -6.22
N PHE A 264 12.70 -9.24 -6.53
CA PHE A 264 12.00 -8.90 -7.76
C PHE A 264 10.74 -8.14 -7.38
N THR A 265 10.52 -6.98 -7.99
CA THR A 265 9.30 -6.20 -7.77
C THR A 265 8.52 -6.08 -9.06
N ALA A 266 7.25 -6.45 -9.04
CA ALA A 266 6.36 -6.28 -10.17
C ALA A 266 5.21 -5.33 -9.83
N ALA A 267 4.93 -4.42 -10.75
CA ALA A 267 3.84 -3.47 -10.70
C ALA A 267 2.62 -4.00 -11.42
N TYR A 268 1.48 -3.85 -10.77
CA TYR A 268 0.20 -4.34 -11.21
C TYR A 268 -0.89 -3.28 -11.06
N HIS A 269 -1.95 -3.46 -11.84
CA HIS A 269 -3.26 -2.90 -11.59
C HIS A 269 -4.20 -4.03 -11.11
N ALA A 270 -5.00 -3.76 -10.09
CA ALA A 270 -5.94 -4.71 -9.52
C ALA A 270 -7.22 -3.98 -9.07
N PRO A 271 -8.34 -4.06 -9.83
CA PRO A 271 -9.56 -3.29 -9.55
C PRO A 271 -10.38 -3.81 -8.37
N GLY A 272 -9.84 -4.75 -7.60
CA GLY A 272 -10.50 -5.38 -6.46
C GLY A 272 -10.35 -4.64 -5.14
N GLY A 273 -9.62 -3.52 -5.11
CA GLY A 273 -9.39 -2.78 -3.88
C GLY A 273 -8.47 -3.48 -2.88
N PRO A 274 -8.36 -2.93 -1.65
CA PRO A 274 -7.38 -3.35 -0.66
C PRO A 274 -7.47 -4.83 -0.28
N ASP A 275 -8.65 -5.45 -0.31
CA ASP A 275 -8.80 -6.87 0.01
C ASP A 275 -8.09 -7.77 -1.01
N ILE A 276 -8.12 -7.43 -2.30
CA ILE A 276 -7.34 -8.15 -3.31
C ILE A 276 -5.86 -7.80 -3.21
N TRP A 277 -5.53 -6.54 -2.89
CA TRP A 277 -4.14 -6.08 -2.84
C TRP A 277 -3.35 -6.76 -1.72
N TRP A 278 -3.95 -6.85 -0.53
CA TRP A 278 -3.31 -7.36 0.69
C TRP A 278 -3.51 -8.87 0.90
N SER A 279 -4.32 -9.54 0.07
CA SER A 279 -4.42 -11.01 0.04
C SER A 279 -3.34 -11.67 -0.81
N ALA A 280 -2.70 -10.92 -1.72
CA ALA A 280 -1.62 -11.44 -2.54
C ALA A 280 -0.40 -11.80 -1.70
N ARG A 281 0.20 -12.96 -1.98
CA ARG A 281 1.44 -13.38 -1.31
C ARG A 281 2.62 -12.60 -1.88
N ALA A 282 3.27 -11.83 -1.01
CA ALA A 282 4.46 -11.06 -1.32
C ALA A 282 5.26 -10.81 -0.02
N ASP A 283 6.58 -10.70 -0.16
CA ASP A 283 7.48 -10.35 0.95
C ASP A 283 7.30 -8.89 1.36
N HIS A 284 6.96 -8.03 0.41
CA HIS A 284 6.61 -6.64 0.65
C HIS A 284 5.54 -6.18 -0.35
N THR A 285 4.55 -5.43 0.14
CA THR A 285 3.43 -4.90 -0.65
C THR A 285 3.40 -3.39 -0.49
N LEU A 286 3.44 -2.70 -1.62
CA LEU A 286 3.29 -1.25 -1.69
C LEU A 286 2.09 -0.92 -2.60
N THR A 287 1.12 -0.22 -2.05
CA THR A 287 -0.07 0.24 -2.78
C THR A 287 -0.04 1.75 -2.86
N ARG A 288 -0.45 2.29 -4.01
CA ARG A 288 -0.56 3.73 -4.20
C ARG A 288 -1.83 4.06 -4.95
N VAL A 289 -2.64 4.94 -4.37
CA VAL A 289 -3.86 5.46 -5.00
C VAL A 289 -3.68 6.95 -5.25
N ARG A 290 -3.55 7.34 -6.52
CA ARG A 290 -3.48 8.75 -6.91
C ARG A 290 -4.86 9.34 -7.07
N ILE A 291 -5.05 10.48 -6.40
CA ILE A 291 -6.22 11.32 -6.44
C ILE A 291 -5.85 12.65 -7.08
N VAL A 292 -6.59 13.00 -8.13
CA VAL A 292 -6.52 14.31 -8.79
C VAL A 292 -7.94 14.85 -8.84
N PRO A 293 -8.22 16.04 -8.28
CA PRO A 293 -9.57 16.59 -8.25
C PRO A 293 -10.25 16.58 -9.62
N GLY A 294 -11.47 16.02 -9.69
CA GLY A 294 -12.26 16.00 -10.92
C GLY A 294 -11.83 14.94 -11.94
N SER A 295 -10.89 14.07 -11.59
CA SER A 295 -10.46 12.93 -12.42
C SER A 295 -10.70 11.62 -11.69
N ALA A 296 -10.97 10.55 -12.44
CA ALA A 296 -11.04 9.21 -11.85
C ALA A 296 -9.68 8.84 -11.21
N PRO A 297 -9.69 8.24 -10.01
CA PRO A 297 -8.46 7.87 -9.33
C PRO A 297 -7.69 6.81 -10.12
N THR A 298 -6.42 6.62 -9.79
CA THR A 298 -5.62 5.53 -10.35
C THR A 298 -4.93 4.77 -9.23
N ALA A 299 -4.82 3.45 -9.37
CA ALA A 299 -4.16 2.62 -8.38
C ALA A 299 -2.99 1.83 -9.00
N THR A 300 -1.89 1.73 -8.26
CA THR A 300 -0.79 0.80 -8.52
C THR A 300 -0.56 -0.08 -7.31
N VAL A 301 -0.28 -1.36 -7.55
CA VAL A 301 0.11 -2.32 -6.53
C VAL A 301 1.45 -2.92 -6.93
N LEU A 302 2.44 -2.77 -6.07
CA LEU A 302 3.79 -3.27 -6.23
C LEU A 302 3.96 -4.42 -5.26
N LEU A 303 4.25 -5.60 -5.81
CA LEU A 303 4.52 -6.80 -5.04
C LEU A 303 5.99 -7.14 -5.21
N THR A 304 6.71 -7.21 -4.09
CA THR A 304 8.11 -7.61 -4.03
C THR A 304 8.20 -9.04 -3.53
N THR A 305 8.95 -9.87 -4.25
CA THR A 305 9.17 -11.29 -3.93
C THR A 305 10.64 -11.66 -4.03
N LEU A 306 11.10 -12.65 -3.25
CA LEU A 306 12.45 -13.22 -3.36
C LEU A 306 12.65 -14.03 -4.65
N ALA A 307 11.57 -14.65 -5.15
CA ALA A 307 11.56 -15.38 -6.42
C ALA A 307 10.97 -14.54 -7.56
N ASN A 308 11.10 -15.00 -8.80
CA ASN A 308 10.43 -14.35 -9.94
C ASN A 308 8.92 -14.26 -9.70
N PRO A 309 8.32 -13.07 -9.84
CA PRO A 309 6.93 -12.85 -9.48
C PRO A 309 6.00 -13.54 -10.48
N SER A 310 5.02 -14.26 -9.96
CA SER A 310 3.86 -14.72 -10.74
C SER A 310 2.76 -13.67 -10.66
N THR A 311 1.88 -13.59 -11.67
CA THR A 311 0.74 -12.65 -11.62
C THR A 311 -0.37 -13.25 -10.74
N PRO A 312 -0.73 -12.65 -9.60
CA PRO A 312 -1.78 -13.19 -8.76
C PRO A 312 -3.16 -13.07 -9.43
N ARG A 313 -4.14 -13.83 -8.93
CA ARG A 313 -5.52 -13.76 -9.44
C ARG A 313 -6.12 -12.38 -9.17
N GLY A 314 -6.76 -11.79 -10.17
CA GLY A 314 -7.32 -10.43 -10.08
C GLY A 314 -6.34 -9.30 -10.41
N PHE A 315 -5.07 -9.62 -10.69
CA PHE A 315 -4.04 -8.65 -11.03
C PHE A 315 -3.76 -8.64 -12.53
N SER A 316 -3.40 -7.47 -13.05
CA SER A 316 -2.90 -7.27 -14.40
C SER A 316 -1.56 -6.53 -14.36
N CYS A 317 -0.50 -7.18 -14.83
CA CYS A 317 0.85 -6.60 -14.82
C CYS A 317 0.91 -5.34 -15.71
N LEU A 318 1.56 -4.29 -15.20
CA LEU A 318 1.79 -3.01 -15.88
C LEU A 318 3.03 -3.07 -16.78
N TYR A 319 2.94 -3.87 -17.84
CA TYR A 319 4.06 -4.09 -18.75
C TYR A 319 4.63 -2.80 -19.34
N GLY A 320 5.97 -2.70 -19.39
CA GLY A 320 6.72 -1.57 -19.95
C GLY A 320 6.60 -0.26 -19.17
N GLY A 321 6.00 -0.28 -17.97
CA GLY A 321 5.85 0.90 -17.12
C GLY A 321 6.12 0.61 -15.65
N GLN A 322 7.03 -0.32 -15.35
CA GLN A 322 7.33 -0.72 -13.98
C GLN A 322 7.99 0.44 -13.22
N ARG A 323 8.96 1.11 -13.84
CA ARG A 323 9.63 2.30 -13.28
C ARG A 323 8.65 3.45 -13.00
N ALA A 324 7.71 3.68 -13.92
CA ALA A 324 6.68 4.71 -13.78
C ALA A 324 5.71 4.38 -12.63
N ALA A 325 5.34 3.11 -12.49
CA ALA A 325 4.46 2.64 -11.43
C ALA A 325 5.08 2.77 -10.02
N LEU A 326 6.42 2.75 -9.88
CA LEU A 326 7.09 3.09 -8.60
C LEU A 326 6.75 4.50 -8.11
N LEU A 327 6.47 5.41 -9.05
CA LEU A 327 6.10 6.80 -8.77
C LEU A 327 4.57 7.00 -8.74
N GLY A 328 3.80 5.91 -8.81
CA GLY A 328 2.34 5.93 -8.82
C GLY A 328 1.68 6.20 -10.16
N GLU A 329 2.45 6.23 -11.26
CA GLU A 329 1.86 6.43 -12.57
C GLU A 329 1.22 5.14 -13.07
N SER A 330 -0.10 5.16 -13.25
CA SER A 330 -0.86 4.08 -13.85
C SER A 330 -1.58 4.57 -15.11
N PRO A 331 -1.56 3.80 -16.21
CA PRO A 331 -2.37 4.10 -17.38
C PRO A 331 -3.85 3.73 -17.18
N VAL A 332 -4.18 3.03 -16.09
CA VAL A 332 -5.52 2.49 -15.83
C VAL A 332 -6.19 3.31 -14.74
N THR A 333 -7.41 3.76 -15.02
CA THR A 333 -8.28 4.44 -14.08
C THR A 333 -8.96 3.40 -13.21
N ASP A 334 -9.22 3.77 -11.97
CA ASP A 334 -9.85 2.96 -10.95
C ASP A 334 -11.01 3.74 -10.31
N ARG A 335 -11.57 3.20 -9.23
CA ARG A 335 -12.62 3.82 -8.41
C ARG A 335 -12.06 4.25 -7.05
N HIS A 336 -12.90 4.96 -6.29
CA HIS A 336 -12.60 5.28 -4.90
C HIS A 336 -12.73 4.03 -4.02
N TYR A 337 -11.96 4.02 -2.93
CA TYR A 337 -11.89 2.91 -1.97
C TYR A 337 -11.82 3.47 -0.55
N GLU A 338 -12.27 2.68 0.40
CA GLU A 338 -11.88 2.84 1.81
C GLU A 338 -10.58 2.07 2.03
N LEU A 339 -9.54 2.76 2.47
CA LEU A 339 -8.21 2.19 2.65
C LEU A 339 -7.92 2.07 4.15
N PRO A 340 -7.68 0.86 4.66
CA PRO A 340 -7.23 0.69 6.04
C PRO A 340 -5.91 1.42 6.33
N ILE A 341 -5.87 2.18 7.43
CA ILE A 341 -4.72 3.03 7.77
C ILE A 341 -3.56 2.20 8.30
N GLY A 342 -3.83 1.39 9.33
CA GLY A 342 -2.81 0.59 10.04
C GLY A 342 -2.83 -0.89 9.71
N SER A 343 -1.98 -1.63 10.40
CA SER A 343 -1.87 -3.08 10.36
C SER A 343 -3.17 -3.78 10.78
N ALA A 344 -3.44 -4.96 10.20
CA ALA A 344 -4.39 -5.88 10.82
C ALA A 344 -3.79 -6.50 12.09
N GLY A 345 -2.49 -6.77 12.06
CA GLY A 345 -1.71 -7.23 13.20
C GLY A 345 -1.70 -8.74 13.36
N VAL A 346 -1.82 -9.20 14.61
CA VAL A 346 -1.68 -10.60 14.99
C VAL A 346 -3.06 -11.26 15.09
N LEU A 347 -3.21 -12.50 14.59
CA LEU A 347 -4.43 -13.29 14.79
C LEU A 347 -4.64 -13.56 16.29
N VAL A 348 -5.72 -13.07 16.87
CA VAL A 348 -6.04 -13.25 18.31
C VAL A 348 -7.15 -14.27 18.54
N GLY A 349 -7.99 -14.55 17.55
CA GLY A 349 -9.06 -15.54 17.68
C GLY A 349 -10.05 -15.42 16.54
N GLU A 350 -11.28 -15.87 16.77
CA GLU A 350 -12.42 -15.72 15.86
C GLU A 350 -13.65 -15.18 16.60
N THR A 351 -14.62 -14.64 15.85
CA THR A 351 -15.93 -14.26 16.38
C THR A 351 -16.78 -15.50 16.70
N ALA A 352 -17.97 -15.29 17.28
CA ALA A 352 -18.94 -16.38 17.51
C ALA A 352 -19.34 -17.11 16.22
N ASP A 353 -19.35 -16.38 15.10
CA ASP A 353 -19.67 -16.88 13.75
C ASP A 353 -18.44 -17.44 13.00
N ARG A 354 -17.32 -17.64 13.69
CA ARG A 354 -16.06 -18.18 13.16
C ARG A 354 -15.35 -17.29 12.14
N TYR A 355 -15.51 -15.97 12.25
CA TYR A 355 -14.72 -15.02 11.47
C TYR A 355 -13.40 -14.70 12.17
N PRO A 356 -12.23 -14.88 11.52
CA PRO A 356 -10.93 -14.56 12.11
C PRO A 356 -10.85 -13.09 12.55
N VAL A 357 -10.27 -12.86 13.72
CA VAL A 357 -10.07 -11.54 14.33
C VAL A 357 -8.57 -11.31 14.53
N TYR A 358 -8.09 -10.22 13.94
CA TYR A 358 -6.73 -9.72 14.07
C TYR A 358 -6.69 -8.46 14.94
N MET A 359 -5.59 -8.28 15.67
CA MET A 359 -5.37 -7.13 16.53
C MET A 359 -3.96 -6.56 16.34
N PRO A 360 -3.82 -5.24 16.08
CA PRO A 360 -2.52 -4.58 16.01
C PRO A 360 -1.95 -4.29 17.40
N PHE A 361 -0.64 -4.52 17.55
CA PHE A 361 0.15 -4.25 18.76
C PHE A 361 1.37 -3.37 18.47
N ASP A 362 1.50 -2.91 17.24
CA ASP A 362 2.67 -2.24 16.66
C ASP A 362 2.66 -0.71 16.78
N ASN A 363 1.60 -0.14 17.38
CA ASN A 363 1.37 1.31 17.42
C ASN A 363 1.48 1.95 18.81
N VAL A 364 1.44 1.17 19.89
CA VAL A 364 1.55 1.70 21.27
C VAL A 364 2.16 0.69 22.22
N ASP A 365 2.98 1.18 23.15
CA ASP A 365 3.56 0.35 24.20
C ASP A 365 2.50 -0.18 25.15
N VAL A 366 2.54 -1.49 25.40
CA VAL A 366 1.61 -2.15 26.32
C VAL A 366 2.24 -3.30 27.06
N SER A 367 1.69 -3.61 28.22
CA SER A 367 1.91 -4.88 28.90
C SER A 367 0.75 -5.82 28.61
N ILE A 368 1.06 -7.04 28.14
CA ILE A 368 0.07 -8.07 27.88
C ILE A 368 0.11 -9.15 28.97
N ASN A 369 -1.05 -9.45 29.54
CA ASN A 369 -1.25 -10.56 30.44
C ASN A 369 -1.90 -11.71 29.67
N LEU A 370 -1.12 -12.77 29.44
CA LEU A 370 -1.53 -13.97 28.72
C LEU A 370 -2.05 -15.01 29.72
N GLY A 371 -3.26 -15.53 29.49
CA GLY A 371 -3.99 -16.30 30.50
C GLY A 371 -3.45 -17.71 30.78
N ASN A 372 -2.73 -18.31 29.83
CA ASN A 372 -2.19 -19.66 29.93
C ASN A 372 -0.95 -19.81 29.04
N ALA A 373 -0.23 -20.93 29.18
CA ALA A 373 0.96 -21.25 28.40
C ALA A 373 0.67 -21.31 26.89
N ARG A 374 -0.52 -21.80 26.51
CA ARG A 374 -0.95 -21.88 25.11
C ARG A 374 -1.04 -20.53 24.42
N LEU A 375 -1.75 -19.58 25.04
CA LEU A 375 -1.86 -18.20 24.57
C LEU A 375 -0.49 -17.53 24.50
N PHE A 376 0.39 -17.82 25.45
CA PHE A 376 1.77 -17.35 25.42
C PHE A 376 2.52 -17.86 24.18
N THR A 377 2.48 -19.17 23.92
CA THR A 377 3.10 -19.75 22.73
C THR A 377 2.53 -19.13 21.45
N GLN A 378 1.21 -19.09 21.31
CA GLN A 378 0.55 -18.58 20.11
C GLN A 378 0.86 -17.11 19.89
N PHE A 379 0.77 -16.28 20.93
CA PHE A 379 1.08 -14.87 20.83
C PHE A 379 2.53 -14.63 20.41
N VAL A 380 3.49 -15.33 21.02
CA VAL A 380 4.91 -15.20 20.69
C VAL A 380 5.22 -15.69 19.27
N VAL A 381 4.75 -16.89 18.90
CA VAL A 381 4.97 -17.48 17.57
C VAL A 381 4.38 -16.58 16.49
N ARG A 382 3.13 -16.13 16.65
CA ARG A 382 2.46 -15.27 15.67
C ARG A 382 3.08 -13.87 15.63
N SER A 383 3.54 -13.32 16.75
CA SER A 383 4.24 -12.03 16.77
C SER A 383 5.60 -12.09 16.07
N ALA A 384 6.38 -13.15 16.33
CA ALA A 384 7.62 -13.39 15.61
C ALA A 384 7.37 -13.58 14.11
N ALA A 385 6.35 -14.37 13.75
CA ALA A 385 5.94 -14.57 12.36
C ALA A 385 5.37 -13.30 11.71
N ALA A 386 4.87 -12.36 12.50
CA ALA A 386 4.47 -11.02 12.12
C ALA A 386 5.64 -10.03 12.12
N GLY A 387 6.89 -10.48 12.27
CA GLY A 387 8.10 -9.65 12.10
C GLY A 387 8.58 -8.92 13.34
N ALA A 388 7.96 -9.16 14.49
CA ALA A 388 8.43 -8.58 15.73
C ALA A 388 9.71 -9.26 16.25
N ASN A 389 10.58 -8.45 16.86
CA ASN A 389 11.74 -8.96 17.57
C ASN A 389 11.32 -9.45 18.96
N VAL A 390 11.34 -10.75 19.17
CA VAL A 390 10.96 -11.37 20.45
C VAL A 390 12.18 -11.46 21.36
N THR A 391 12.03 -11.02 22.60
CA THR A 391 12.97 -11.28 23.70
C THR A 391 12.29 -12.14 24.76
N LEU A 392 12.89 -13.27 25.10
CA LEU A 392 12.39 -14.21 26.12
C LEU A 392 13.41 -14.38 27.25
N GLN A 393 12.94 -14.90 28.38
CA GLN A 393 13.82 -15.18 29.52
C GLN A 393 14.67 -16.44 29.30
N PRO A 394 15.80 -16.59 30.03
CA PRO A 394 16.72 -17.73 29.87
C PRO A 394 16.06 -19.11 29.98
N GLN A 395 15.01 -19.25 30.79
CA GLN A 395 14.25 -20.50 30.93
C GLN A 395 13.53 -20.94 29.64
N PHE A 396 13.27 -20.03 28.70
CA PHE A 396 12.61 -20.32 27.42
C PHE A 396 13.62 -20.45 26.27
N ARG A 397 14.90 -20.74 26.55
CA ARG A 397 15.97 -20.75 25.54
C ARG A 397 15.67 -21.70 24.38
N GLU A 398 15.19 -22.91 24.65
CA GLU A 398 14.85 -23.90 23.63
C GLU A 398 13.72 -23.41 22.73
N PHE A 399 12.59 -23.01 23.32
CA PHE A 399 11.48 -22.39 22.58
C PHE A 399 11.91 -21.15 21.80
N GLY A 400 12.77 -20.31 22.39
CA GLY A 400 13.33 -19.13 21.74
C GLY A 400 14.11 -19.44 20.47
N GLY A 401 14.83 -20.56 20.43
CA GLY A 401 15.53 -21.03 19.23
C GLY A 401 14.59 -21.26 18.04
N PHE A 402 13.38 -21.79 18.27
CA PHE A 402 12.40 -22.08 17.21
C PHE A 402 11.76 -20.83 16.59
N VAL A 403 11.73 -19.72 17.33
CA VAL A 403 11.13 -18.45 16.87
C VAL A 403 12.18 -17.36 16.63
N ASN A 404 13.47 -17.70 16.70
CA ASN A 404 14.59 -16.76 16.61
C ASN A 404 14.48 -15.61 17.65
N ALA A 405 14.06 -15.94 18.87
CA ALA A 405 13.98 -14.98 19.96
C ALA A 405 15.36 -14.72 20.58
N GLN A 406 15.59 -13.47 20.95
CA GLN A 406 16.71 -13.07 21.80
C GLN A 406 16.46 -13.52 23.24
N ILE A 407 17.53 -13.80 23.98
CA ILE A 407 17.45 -14.15 25.40
C ILE A 407 17.86 -12.96 26.24
N GLY A 408 16.98 -12.51 27.13
CA GLY A 408 17.20 -11.33 27.96
C GLY A 408 16.35 -11.31 29.24
N PRO A 409 16.65 -10.39 30.17
CA PRO A 409 15.97 -10.33 31.47
C PRO A 409 14.52 -9.84 31.35
N VAL A 410 14.23 -8.97 30.37
CA VAL A 410 12.92 -8.36 30.15
C VAL A 410 12.23 -9.06 28.99
N PRO A 411 11.22 -9.92 29.25
CA PRO A 411 10.50 -10.60 28.18
C PRO A 411 9.54 -9.61 27.48
N LYS A 412 9.73 -9.44 26.17
CA LYS A 412 9.01 -8.44 25.37
C LYS A 412 8.97 -8.84 23.90
N VAL A 413 8.05 -8.22 23.18
CA VAL A 413 7.90 -8.27 21.72
C VAL A 413 8.07 -6.84 21.23
N SER A 414 9.17 -6.58 20.52
CA SER A 414 9.48 -5.25 19.99
C SER A 414 9.08 -5.16 18.52
N TRP A 415 8.14 -4.27 18.25
CA TRP A 415 7.70 -3.83 16.93
C TRP A 415 8.55 -2.62 16.48
N PRO A 416 8.46 -2.20 15.21
CA PRO A 416 9.21 -1.03 14.74
C PRO A 416 8.96 0.25 15.55
N HIS A 417 7.71 0.48 16.00
CA HIS A 417 7.31 1.72 16.68
C HIS A 417 6.69 1.48 18.08
N ALA A 418 6.67 0.25 18.57
CA ALA A 418 6.04 -0.08 19.85
C ALA A 418 6.67 -1.32 20.50
N THR A 419 6.46 -1.48 21.80
CA THR A 419 6.89 -2.65 22.56
C THR A 419 5.72 -3.24 23.33
N THR A 420 5.47 -4.54 23.11
CA THR A 420 4.54 -5.33 23.92
C THR A 420 5.33 -6.12 24.98
N TYR A 421 5.26 -5.69 26.23
CA TYR A 421 5.87 -6.38 27.36
C TYR A 421 5.06 -7.62 27.75
N LEU A 422 5.71 -8.77 27.86
CA LEU A 422 5.06 -10.05 28.21
C LEU A 422 4.84 -10.20 29.74
N ARG A 423 5.09 -9.13 30.50
CA ARG A 423 4.89 -9.01 31.94
C ARG A 423 4.36 -7.61 32.28
N PRO A 424 3.77 -7.42 33.46
CA PRO A 424 3.39 -6.10 33.93
C PRO A 424 4.59 -5.14 33.87
N HIS A 425 4.39 -3.99 33.20
CA HIS A 425 5.39 -2.95 33.07
C HIS A 425 4.75 -1.61 33.50
N PRO A 426 5.42 -0.81 34.35
CA PRO A 426 4.87 0.46 34.81
C PRO A 426 4.80 1.47 33.65
N GLY A 427 3.81 2.37 33.70
CA GLY A 427 3.69 3.49 32.75
C GLY A 427 3.08 3.15 31.39
N VAL A 428 2.71 1.89 31.12
CA VAL A 428 2.11 1.46 29.86
C VAL A 428 0.71 0.88 30.03
N GLY A 429 -0.09 0.88 28.96
CA GLY A 429 -1.42 0.30 28.95
C GLY A 429 -1.39 -1.21 29.25
N ARG A 430 -2.51 -1.76 29.71
CA ARG A 430 -2.65 -3.20 30.00
C ARG A 430 -3.60 -3.85 29.02
N VAL A 431 -3.16 -4.97 28.44
CA VAL A 431 -3.98 -5.87 27.65
C VAL A 431 -4.14 -7.17 28.41
N MET A 432 -5.36 -7.68 28.50
CA MET A 432 -5.63 -9.01 29.06
C MET A 432 -6.13 -9.91 27.94
N PHE A 433 -5.39 -10.98 27.67
CA PHE A 433 -5.76 -11.95 26.64
C PHE A 433 -6.10 -13.27 27.31
N ARG A 434 -7.34 -13.72 27.11
CA ARG A 434 -7.94 -14.96 27.61
C ARG A 434 -8.52 -15.75 26.45
N ASP A 435 -8.88 -17.00 26.70
CA ASP A 435 -9.38 -17.92 25.65
C ASP A 435 -10.72 -17.48 25.04
N ASN A 436 -11.49 -16.66 25.76
CA ASN A 436 -12.83 -16.22 25.38
C ASN A 436 -12.98 -14.69 25.19
N PHE A 437 -11.96 -13.89 25.53
CA PHE A 437 -11.97 -12.45 25.31
C PHE A 437 -10.57 -11.85 25.26
N ILE A 438 -10.46 -10.70 24.62
CA ILE A 438 -9.33 -9.79 24.74
C ILE A 438 -9.82 -8.43 25.28
N ALA A 439 -9.20 -7.97 26.37
CA ALA A 439 -9.43 -6.65 26.93
C ALA A 439 -8.24 -5.75 26.59
N THR A 440 -8.50 -4.58 26.04
CA THR A 440 -7.49 -3.57 25.70
C THR A 440 -7.88 -2.22 26.34
N PRO A 441 -6.97 -1.24 26.40
CA PRO A 441 -7.31 0.10 26.88
C PRO A 441 -8.49 0.74 26.12
N ARG A 442 -8.65 0.40 24.84
CA ARG A 442 -9.75 0.88 24.00
C ARG A 442 -11.01 0.03 24.15
N HIS A 443 -10.86 -1.29 24.20
CA HIS A 443 -11.96 -2.24 24.22
C HIS A 443 -11.99 -2.93 25.58
N LYS A 444 -12.94 -2.54 26.46
CA LYS A 444 -13.04 -3.11 27.82
C LYS A 444 -12.99 -4.63 27.81
N GLN A 445 -13.81 -5.27 26.98
CA GLN A 445 -13.75 -6.70 26.66
C GLN A 445 -14.30 -6.92 25.25
N LEU A 446 -13.50 -7.51 24.37
CA LEU A 446 -13.90 -7.94 23.04
C LEU A 446 -13.99 -9.48 23.05
N PRO A 447 -15.18 -10.06 22.88
CA PRO A 447 -15.36 -11.51 22.92
C PRO A 447 -14.71 -12.16 21.69
N ILE A 448 -13.97 -13.23 21.94
CA ILE A 448 -13.32 -14.04 20.90
C ILE A 448 -13.46 -15.52 21.25
N ARG A 449 -13.23 -16.39 20.28
CA ARG A 449 -12.94 -17.81 20.51
C ARG A 449 -11.52 -18.09 20.04
N LEU A 450 -10.78 -18.84 20.82
CA LEU A 450 -9.41 -19.15 20.47
C LEU A 450 -9.34 -20.08 19.25
N ILE A 451 -8.55 -19.69 18.25
CA ILE A 451 -8.22 -20.54 17.11
C ILE A 451 -6.98 -21.38 17.45
N ASN A 452 -7.06 -22.68 17.21
CA ASN A 452 -5.96 -23.64 17.41
C ASN A 452 -5.58 -24.31 16.08
N PRO A 453 -4.71 -23.67 15.27
CA PRO A 453 -4.19 -24.29 14.07
C PRO A 453 -3.30 -25.48 14.43
N ARG A 454 -3.39 -26.57 13.67
CA ARG A 454 -2.57 -27.78 13.88
C ARG A 454 -1.08 -27.47 13.68
N GLU A 455 -0.80 -26.51 12.82
CA GLU A 455 0.53 -26.03 12.44
C GLU A 455 1.28 -25.42 13.64
N GLU A 456 0.56 -24.86 14.62
CA GLU A 456 1.12 -24.24 15.82
C GLU A 456 1.33 -25.23 16.96
N SER A 457 0.68 -26.41 16.94
CA SER A 457 0.73 -27.40 18.01
C SER A 457 2.15 -27.88 18.33
N ARG A 458 3.04 -27.92 17.33
CA ARG A 458 4.45 -28.30 17.51
C ARG A 458 5.23 -27.39 18.48
N TYR A 459 4.84 -26.13 18.57
CA TYR A 459 5.49 -25.16 19.46
C TYR A 459 4.96 -25.25 20.90
N GLN A 460 3.73 -25.76 21.07
CA GLN A 460 3.12 -25.94 22.38
C GLN A 460 3.77 -27.12 23.12
N MET A 461 4.07 -28.21 22.40
CA MET A 461 4.76 -29.39 22.94
C MET A 461 6.18 -29.10 23.48
N VAL A 462 6.79 -27.95 23.16
CA VAL A 462 8.12 -27.58 23.66
C VAL A 462 8.04 -26.93 25.06
N LEU A 463 6.88 -26.38 25.43
CA LEU A 463 6.67 -25.74 26.74
C LEU A 463 5.91 -26.64 27.74
N GLU A 464 5.29 -27.71 27.26
CA GLU A 464 4.66 -28.75 28.08
C GLU A 464 5.62 -29.97 28.10
N PRO A 465 6.33 -30.25 29.20
CA PRO A 465 7.23 -31.41 29.30
C PRO A 465 6.51 -32.76 29.29
#